data_AF-O33962-F1
#
_entry.id   AF-O33962-F1
#
_cell.length_a   1.000
_cell.length_b   1.000
_cell.length_c   1.000
_cell.angle_alpha   90.00
_cell.angle_beta   90.00
_cell.angle_gamma   90.00
#
_symmetry.space_group_name_H-M   'P 1'
#
loop_
_entity.id
_entity.type
_entity.pdbx_description
1 polymer ?
#
loop_
_entity_poly.entity_id
_entity_poly.type
_entity_poly.pdbx_seq_one_letter_code
_entity_poly.pdbx_strand_id
1 'polypeptide(L)'
;MKHESQLARLGLFDAKVPRYTSYPTAPHFSKDIGPSQFIEWIEAIPAGASISLYMHVPFCRRLCWFCACRTQGTQTDAPVKTYAETLIKEVAMLKSHLAPGVKLSRLHWGGGTATLLPADSMRKIAEAVFEAVPLGENGEF
;
A
#
# COMPACT_ATOMS: atom_id res chain seq x y z
N MET A 1 -21.95 -41.50 -3.15
CA MET A 1 -20.74 -40.74 -2.72
C MET A 1 -19.58 -41.00 -3.69
N LYS A 2 -19.52 -40.29 -4.83
CA LYS A 2 -18.37 -40.30 -5.76
C LYS A 2 -17.63 -38.96 -5.81
N HIS A 3 -18.26 -37.88 -5.35
CA HIS A 3 -17.73 -36.52 -5.41
C HIS A 3 -16.50 -36.29 -4.51
N GLU A 4 -16.42 -36.92 -3.35
CA GLU A 4 -15.29 -36.76 -2.44
C GLU A 4 -13.96 -37.26 -3.06
N SER A 5 -14.01 -38.34 -3.85
CA SER A 5 -12.81 -38.91 -4.49
C SER A 5 -12.17 -37.98 -5.53
N GLN A 6 -12.98 -37.19 -6.24
CA GLN A 6 -12.49 -36.25 -7.25
C GLN A 6 -11.80 -35.04 -6.59
N LEU A 7 -12.39 -34.51 -5.52
CA LEU A 7 -11.84 -33.37 -4.80
C LEU A 7 -10.54 -33.73 -4.05
N ALA A 8 -10.48 -34.93 -3.46
CA ALA A 8 -9.26 -35.47 -2.86
C ALA A 8 -8.14 -35.66 -3.90
N ARG A 9 -8.46 -36.20 -5.09
CA ARG A 9 -7.47 -36.36 -6.18
C ARG A 9 -6.87 -35.03 -6.65
N LEU A 10 -7.63 -33.94 -6.57
CA LEU A 10 -7.16 -32.59 -6.90
C LEU A 10 -6.35 -31.94 -5.76
N GLY A 11 -6.07 -32.67 -4.68
CA GLY A 11 -5.29 -32.19 -3.55
C GLY A 11 -6.00 -31.14 -2.70
N LEU A 12 -7.32 -30.96 -2.87
CA LEU A 12 -8.08 -29.89 -2.21
C LEU A 12 -8.01 -29.98 -0.68
N PHE A 13 -7.84 -31.18 -0.13
CA PHE A 13 -7.81 -31.43 1.31
C PHE A 13 -6.40 -31.48 1.92
N ASP A 14 -5.36 -31.58 1.08
CA ASP A 14 -3.96 -31.77 1.54
C ASP A 14 -3.01 -30.63 1.10
N ALA A 15 -3.41 -29.80 0.13
CA ALA A 15 -2.54 -28.80 -0.45
C ALA A 15 -2.43 -27.54 0.42
N LYS A 16 -1.34 -27.42 1.17
CA LYS A 16 -0.90 -26.15 1.77
C LYS A 16 -0.27 -25.28 0.68
N VAL A 17 -1.10 -24.57 -0.08
CA VAL A 17 -0.63 -23.65 -1.13
C VAL A 17 -0.35 -22.25 -0.57
N PRO A 18 0.73 -21.57 -1.01
CA PRO A 18 0.93 -20.17 -0.69
C PRO A 18 -0.22 -19.32 -1.24
N ARG A 19 -0.62 -18.29 -0.50
CA ARG A 19 -1.45 -17.23 -1.07
C ARG A 19 -0.56 -16.41 -2.00
N TYR A 20 -0.65 -16.64 -3.31
CA TYR A 20 0.15 -15.94 -4.32
C TYR A 20 -0.33 -14.51 -4.53
N THR A 21 -0.03 -13.64 -3.56
CA THR A 21 -0.18 -12.18 -3.69
C THR A 21 1.03 -11.53 -4.36
N SER A 22 2.18 -12.20 -4.32
CA SER A 22 3.45 -11.81 -4.95
C SER A 22 4.35 -13.05 -5.08
N TYR A 23 5.44 -12.93 -5.85
CA TYR A 23 6.49 -13.94 -5.91
C TYR A 23 7.88 -13.28 -5.85
N PRO A 24 8.75 -13.64 -4.89
CA PRO A 24 8.48 -14.51 -3.74
C PRO A 24 7.37 -13.96 -2.82
N THR A 25 6.74 -14.85 -2.05
CA THR A 25 5.68 -14.48 -1.11
C THR A 25 6.23 -13.85 0.16
N ALA A 26 5.43 -13.07 0.89
CA ALA A 26 5.81 -12.36 2.12
C ALA A 26 6.56 -13.17 3.20
N PRO A 27 6.33 -14.50 3.40
CA PRO A 27 7.17 -15.31 4.29
C PRO A 27 8.67 -15.34 3.96
N HIS A 28 9.08 -14.91 2.77
CA HIS A 28 10.48 -14.76 2.37
C HIS A 28 11.08 -13.40 2.73
N PHE A 29 10.29 -12.47 3.31
CA PHE A 29 10.82 -11.19 3.76
C PHE A 29 11.73 -11.40 4.97
N SER A 30 12.93 -10.84 4.92
CA SER A 30 13.92 -10.89 6.00
C SER A 30 14.33 -9.49 6.44
N LYS A 31 15.11 -9.41 7.52
CA LYS A 31 15.69 -8.14 8.00
C LYS A 31 16.96 -7.75 7.24
N ASP A 32 17.36 -8.52 6.23
CA ASP A 32 18.56 -8.26 5.44
C ASP A 32 18.36 -7.08 4.46
N ILE A 33 17.11 -6.79 4.11
CA ILE A 33 16.73 -5.61 3.34
C ILE A 33 16.52 -4.44 4.31
N GLY A 34 17.50 -3.54 4.35
CA GLY A 34 17.49 -2.34 5.19
C GLY A 34 17.20 -1.05 4.40
N PRO A 35 17.30 0.11 5.09
CA PRO A 35 17.01 1.42 4.50
C PRO A 35 17.88 1.76 3.28
N SER A 36 19.18 1.41 3.29
CA SER A 36 20.08 1.68 2.17
C SER A 36 19.65 0.98 0.89
N GLN A 37 19.23 -0.29 1.00
CA GLN A 37 18.78 -1.08 -0.14
C GLN A 37 17.46 -0.52 -0.71
N PHE A 38 16.56 -0.07 0.17
CA PHE A 38 15.32 0.58 -0.24
C PHE A 38 15.60 1.89 -0.99
N ILE A 39 16.49 2.73 -0.47
CA ILE A 39 16.89 3.99 -1.14
C ILE A 39 17.51 3.71 -2.50
N GLU A 40 18.43 2.74 -2.59
CA GLU A 40 19.04 2.34 -3.86
C GLU A 40 17.99 1.94 -4.92
N TRP A 41 16.95 1.21 -4.53
CA TRP A 41 15.87 0.83 -5.44
C TRP A 41 15.00 2.01 -5.90
N ILE A 42 14.77 2.99 -5.02
CA ILE A 42 14.04 4.22 -5.38
C ILE A 42 14.90 5.08 -6.33
N GLU A 43 16.19 5.25 -6.03
CA GLU A 43 17.11 6.04 -6.84
C GLU A 43 17.42 5.38 -8.19
N ALA A 44 17.24 4.06 -8.31
CA ALA A 44 17.33 3.33 -9.57
C ALA A 44 16.15 3.59 -10.53
N ILE A 45 15.08 4.26 -10.08
CA ILE A 45 13.96 4.63 -10.94
C ILE A 45 14.43 5.69 -11.96
N PRO A 46 14.36 5.42 -13.27
CA PRO A 46 14.87 6.36 -14.28
C PRO A 46 14.12 7.70 -14.27
N ALA A 47 14.82 8.78 -14.64
CA ALA A 47 14.17 10.06 -14.91
C ALA A 47 13.07 9.92 -15.96
N GLY A 48 11.93 10.58 -15.73
CA GLY A 48 10.76 10.48 -16.62
C GLY A 48 9.95 9.18 -16.51
N ALA A 49 10.32 8.24 -15.64
CA ALA A 49 9.59 6.98 -15.48
C ALA A 49 8.17 7.20 -14.92
N SER A 50 7.31 6.20 -15.12
CA SER A 50 5.97 6.15 -14.54
C SER A 50 5.92 5.12 -13.43
N ILE A 51 5.42 5.51 -12.25
CA ILE A 51 5.31 4.64 -11.07
C ILE A 51 3.85 4.47 -10.63
N SER A 52 3.58 3.46 -9.81
CA SER A 52 2.29 3.29 -9.12
C SER A 52 2.50 3.51 -7.63
N LEU A 53 1.67 4.35 -7.00
CA LEU A 53 1.74 4.65 -5.57
C LEU A 53 0.54 4.04 -4.83
N TYR A 54 0.82 3.21 -3.83
CA TYR A 54 -0.19 2.70 -2.90
C TYR A 54 -0.01 3.34 -1.53
N MET A 55 -1.08 3.94 -1.00
CA MET A 55 -1.11 4.53 0.33
C MET A 55 -2.03 3.71 1.23
N HIS A 56 -1.47 3.19 2.32
CA HIS A 56 -2.21 2.42 3.30
C HIS A 56 -2.81 3.35 4.36
N VAL A 57 -4.07 3.17 4.74
CA VAL A 57 -4.75 3.88 5.84
C VAL A 57 -5.23 2.82 6.85
N PRO A 58 -4.50 2.58 7.95
CA PRO A 58 -4.70 1.41 8.80
C PRO A 58 -5.75 1.63 9.89
N PHE A 59 -6.84 2.36 9.60
CA PHE A 59 -7.84 2.70 10.62
C PHE A 59 -9.25 2.29 10.23
N CYS A 60 -10.00 1.80 11.22
CA CYS A 60 -11.44 1.58 11.13
C CYS A 60 -12.12 2.13 12.39
N ARG A 61 -13.36 2.63 12.29
CA ARG A 61 -14.18 2.97 13.48
C ARG A 61 -14.60 1.74 14.27
N ARG A 62 -14.87 0.65 13.54
CA ARG A 62 -15.29 -0.64 14.07
C ARG A 62 -14.50 -1.73 13.36
N LEU A 63 -14.07 -2.73 14.13
CA LEU A 63 -13.43 -3.91 13.57
C LEU A 63 -14.50 -4.94 13.23
N CYS A 64 -14.62 -5.27 11.95
CA CYS A 64 -15.52 -6.34 11.51
C CYS A 64 -14.92 -7.70 11.90
N TRP A 65 -15.75 -8.59 12.43
CA TRP A 65 -15.32 -9.94 12.86
C TRP A 65 -14.68 -10.78 11.74
N PHE A 66 -15.02 -10.51 10.48
CA PHE A 66 -14.46 -11.18 9.31
C PHE A 66 -13.24 -10.48 8.70
N CYS A 67 -12.81 -9.34 9.26
CA CYS A 67 -11.76 -8.52 8.63
C CYS A 67 -10.38 -9.17 8.79
N ALA A 68 -9.70 -9.39 7.66
CA ALA A 68 -8.32 -9.85 7.60
C ALA A 68 -7.35 -8.78 7.08
N CYS A 69 -7.80 -7.53 6.94
CA CYS A 69 -6.96 -6.42 6.52
C CYS A 69 -6.00 -5.98 7.64
N ARG A 70 -4.84 -5.44 7.27
CA ARG A 70 -4.01 -4.71 8.23
C ARG A 70 -4.74 -3.42 8.61
N THR A 71 -5.29 -3.37 9.82
CA THR A 71 -6.03 -2.21 10.32
C THR A 71 -6.03 -2.19 11.85
N GLN A 72 -6.44 -1.06 12.42
CA GLN A 72 -6.57 -0.81 13.85
C GLN A 72 -7.87 -0.04 14.14
N GLY A 73 -8.56 -0.42 15.21
CA GLY A 73 -9.74 0.30 15.69
C GLY A 73 -9.37 1.64 16.31
N THR A 74 -10.09 2.71 15.96
CA THR A 74 -9.97 4.02 16.63
C THR A 74 -11.34 4.65 16.86
N GLN A 75 -11.49 5.29 18.02
CA GLN A 75 -12.71 6.02 18.39
C GLN A 75 -12.62 7.53 18.11
N THR A 76 -11.41 8.07 17.95
CA THR A 76 -11.19 9.51 17.73
C THR A 76 -10.41 9.75 16.45
N ASP A 77 -10.46 10.99 15.97
CA ASP A 77 -9.73 11.41 14.77
C ASP A 77 -8.28 11.78 15.06
N ALA A 78 -7.90 11.94 16.32
CA ALA A 78 -6.55 12.31 16.71
C ALA A 78 -5.47 11.40 16.09
N PRO A 79 -5.50 10.06 16.24
CA PRO A 79 -4.49 9.19 15.63
C PRO A 79 -4.55 9.20 14.09
N VAL A 80 -5.74 9.41 13.51
CA VAL A 80 -5.93 9.48 12.05
C VAL A 80 -5.28 10.74 11.48
N LYS A 81 -5.45 11.89 12.15
CA LYS A 81 -4.83 13.16 11.78
C LYS A 81 -3.31 13.11 11.97
N THR A 82 -2.82 12.56 13.08
CA THR A 82 -1.38 12.37 13.30
C THR A 82 -0.77 11.48 12.21
N TYR A 83 -1.44 10.40 11.83
CA TYR A 83 -0.99 9.54 10.74
C TYR A 83 -0.94 10.28 9.39
N ALA A 84 -1.93 11.11 9.09
CA ALA A 84 -1.91 11.93 7.88
C ALA A 84 -0.69 12.85 7.80
N GLU A 85 -0.26 13.45 8.92
CA GLU A 85 0.96 14.25 8.94
C GLU A 85 2.22 13.41 8.76
N THR A 86 2.27 12.20 9.30
CA THR A 86 3.37 11.26 9.05
C THR A 86 3.45 10.87 7.58
N LEU A 87 2.31 10.58 6.92
CA LEU A 87 2.27 10.28 5.49
C LEU A 87 2.81 11.43 4.64
N ILE A 88 2.47 12.68 4.96
CA ILE A 88 2.99 13.85 4.24
C ILE A 88 4.52 13.94 4.36
N LYS A 89 5.07 13.65 5.56
CA LYS A 89 6.53 13.61 5.76
C LYS A 89 7.18 12.48 4.96
N GLU A 90 6.56 11.30 4.92
CA GLU A 90 7.06 10.17 4.14
C GLU A 90 7.05 10.45 2.63
N VAL A 91 6.00 11.11 2.13
CA VAL A 91 5.94 11.59 0.73
C VAL A 91 7.06 12.59 0.43
N ALA A 92 7.36 13.50 1.35
CA ALA A 92 8.48 14.42 1.20
C ALA A 92 9.85 13.70 1.17
N MET A 93 10.03 12.65 1.97
CA MET A 93 11.23 11.81 1.92
C MET A 93 11.33 11.04 0.62
N LEU A 94 10.21 10.51 0.10
CA LEU A 94 10.18 9.86 -1.21
C LEU A 94 10.60 10.85 -2.32
N LYS A 95 10.04 12.06 -2.29
CA LYS A 95 10.36 13.13 -3.27
C LYS A 95 11.85 13.42 -3.34
N SER A 96 12.57 13.42 -2.21
CA SER A 96 14.01 13.74 -2.20
C SER A 96 14.90 12.69 -2.86
N HIS A 97 14.42 11.47 -3.06
CA HIS A 97 15.17 10.39 -3.71
C HIS A 97 14.75 10.12 -5.16
N LEU A 98 13.60 10.65 -5.61
CA LEU A 98 13.12 10.40 -6.96
C LEU A 98 13.87 11.22 -8.00
N ALA A 99 14.18 10.59 -9.13
CA ALA A 99 14.75 11.27 -10.29
C ALA A 99 13.75 12.30 -10.87
N PRO A 100 14.24 13.36 -11.52
CA PRO A 100 13.38 14.37 -12.13
C PRO A 100 12.40 13.79 -13.16
N GLY A 101 11.19 14.35 -13.18
CA GLY A 101 10.18 14.01 -14.19
C GLY A 101 9.46 12.68 -13.99
N VAL A 102 9.71 11.95 -12.90
CA VAL A 102 8.90 10.77 -12.54
C VAL A 102 7.44 11.18 -12.34
N LYS A 103 6.49 10.39 -12.87
CA LYS A 103 5.05 10.66 -12.80
C LYS A 103 4.28 9.45 -12.25
N LEU A 104 3.10 9.70 -11.69
CA LEU A 104 2.18 8.65 -11.28
C LEU A 104 1.39 8.14 -12.50
N SER A 105 1.42 6.83 -12.71
CA SER A 105 0.45 6.12 -13.55
C SER A 105 -0.78 5.70 -12.76
N ARG A 106 -0.64 5.45 -11.45
CA ARG A 106 -1.75 5.12 -10.55
C ARG A 106 -1.52 5.63 -9.14
N LEU A 107 -2.59 6.02 -8.47
CA LEU A 107 -2.65 6.31 -7.05
C LEU A 107 -3.79 5.51 -6.42
N HIS A 108 -3.49 4.68 -5.43
CA HIS A 108 -4.49 3.87 -4.75
C HIS A 108 -4.44 4.06 -3.24
N TRP A 109 -5.58 4.36 -2.63
CA TRP A 109 -5.72 4.47 -1.18
C TRP A 109 -6.49 3.27 -0.65
N GLY A 110 -5.88 2.49 0.22
CA GLY A 110 -6.48 1.26 0.75
C GLY A 110 -6.15 1.01 2.22
N GLY A 111 -6.48 -0.17 2.72
CA GLY A 111 -6.15 -0.60 4.07
C GLY A 111 -7.38 -0.92 4.91
N GLY A 112 -7.58 -0.18 5.99
CA GLY A 112 -8.83 -0.17 6.74
C GLY A 112 -9.90 0.60 5.97
N THR A 113 -10.23 1.80 6.43
CA THR A 113 -11.20 2.69 5.81
C THR A 113 -10.50 3.99 5.43
N ALA A 114 -10.06 4.11 4.17
CA ALA A 114 -9.36 5.31 3.70
C ALA A 114 -10.19 6.59 3.87
N THR A 115 -11.51 6.48 3.68
CA THR A 115 -12.48 7.56 3.89
C THR A 115 -12.69 7.94 5.37
N LEU A 116 -12.00 7.30 6.31
CA LEU A 116 -11.94 7.74 7.70
C LEU A 116 -11.03 8.96 7.90
N LEU A 117 -10.12 9.21 6.94
CA LEU A 117 -9.35 10.45 6.91
C LEU A 117 -10.31 11.64 6.82
N PRO A 118 -10.17 12.66 7.68
CA PRO A 118 -10.92 13.91 7.51
C PRO A 118 -10.64 14.54 6.15
N ALA A 119 -11.64 15.19 5.55
CA ALA A 119 -11.53 15.77 4.21
C ALA A 119 -10.32 16.70 4.04
N ASP A 120 -10.02 17.52 5.05
CA ASP A 120 -8.84 18.40 5.03
C ASP A 120 -7.52 17.63 5.05
N SER A 121 -7.47 16.51 5.77
CA SER A 121 -6.30 15.62 5.78
C SER A 121 -6.14 14.94 4.41
N MET A 122 -7.23 14.47 3.80
CA MET A 122 -7.18 13.90 2.45
C MET A 122 -6.66 14.92 1.43
N ARG A 123 -7.14 16.17 1.49
CA ARG A 123 -6.68 17.25 0.60
C ARG A 123 -5.19 17.50 0.76
N LYS A 124 -4.70 17.69 1.98
CA LYS A 124 -3.27 17.91 2.26
C LYS A 124 -2.38 16.77 1.80
N ILE A 125 -2.85 15.52 1.98
CA ILE A 125 -2.12 14.34 1.48
C ILE A 125 -2.06 14.37 -0.05
N ALA A 126 -3.19 14.58 -0.73
CA ALA A 126 -3.24 14.60 -2.19
C ALA A 126 -2.37 15.73 -2.77
N GLU A 127 -2.42 16.92 -2.18
CA GLU A 127 -1.55 18.05 -2.54
C GLU A 127 -0.07 17.66 -2.41
N ALA A 128 0.34 17.11 -1.26
CA ALA A 128 1.72 16.67 -1.05
C ALA A 128 2.15 15.59 -2.06
N VAL A 129 1.27 14.63 -2.35
CA VAL A 129 1.54 13.56 -3.33
C VAL A 129 1.71 14.11 -4.74
N PHE A 130 0.77 14.94 -5.21
CA PHE A 130 0.84 15.47 -6.58
C PHE A 130 1.93 16.54 -6.76
N GLU A 131 2.34 17.22 -5.68
CA GLU A 131 3.52 18.08 -5.68
C GLU A 131 4.83 17.28 -5.70
N ALA A 132 4.85 16.09 -5.09
CA ALA A 132 6.01 15.20 -5.09
C ALA A 132 6.16 14.43 -6.41
N VAL A 133 5.07 13.84 -6.88
CA VAL A 133 5.02 13.00 -8.08
C VAL A 133 3.73 13.32 -8.83
N PRO A 134 3.77 14.21 -9.84
CA PRO A 134 2.58 14.61 -10.58
C PRO A 134 1.89 13.43 -11.26
N LEU A 135 0.55 13.49 -11.36
CA LEU A 135 -0.21 12.52 -12.12
C LEU A 135 0.12 12.61 -13.62
N GLY A 136 0.38 11.48 -14.25
CA GLY A 136 0.59 11.37 -15.69
C GLY A 136 -0.70 11.62 -16.47
N GLU A 137 -0.56 11.88 -17.77
CA GLU A 137 -1.69 12.21 -18.68
C GLU A 137 -2.82 11.16 -18.67
N ASN A 138 -2.46 9.88 -18.48
CA ASN A 138 -3.41 8.76 -18.39
C ASN A 138 -3.41 8.11 -16.99
N GLY A 139 -3.08 8.89 -15.96
CA GLY A 139 -3.00 8.39 -14.59
C GLY A 139 -4.38 8.09 -13.99
N GLU A 140 -4.48 7.00 -13.22
CA GLU A 140 -5.69 6.61 -12.48
C GLU A 140 -5.59 7.04 -11.01
N PHE A 141 -6.64 7.67 -10.47
CA PHE A 141 -6.79 7.96 -9.04
C PHE A 141 -8.24 7.73 -8.59
#